data_AF-A0A938S5D2-F1
#
_entry.id   AF-A0A938S5D2-F1
#
_cell.length_a   1.000
_cell.length_b   1.000
_cell.length_c   1.000
_cell.angle_alpha   90.00
_cell.angle_beta   90.00
_cell.angle_gamma   90.00
#
_symmetry.space_group_name_H-M   'P 1'
#
loop_
_entity.id
_entity.type
_entity.pdbx_description
1 polymer ?
#
loop_
_entity_poly.entity_id
_entity_poly.type
_entity_poly.pdbx_seq_one_letter_code
_entity_poly.pdbx_strand_id
1 'polypeptide(L)'
;MKVGLISLALIVLSAAVASAAAPLKVELLEVKKIWDQAPHNAFTDLVRWNEHFYCAFREGRGHVSTDGRIRVLRSRDADTWSSTGLIALDGYDLRDA
;
A
#
# COMPACT_ATOMS: atom_id res chain seq x y z
N MET A 1 -44.48 8.29 -38.48
CA MET A 1 -43.06 8.18 -38.88
C MET A 1 -42.08 8.97 -37.99
N LYS A 2 -42.42 10.15 -37.45
CA LYS A 2 -41.49 10.95 -36.60
C LYS A 2 -41.30 10.44 -35.16
N VAL A 3 -42.31 9.81 -34.55
CA VAL A 3 -42.22 9.28 -33.16
C VAL A 3 -41.29 8.06 -33.08
N GLY A 4 -41.31 7.18 -34.08
CA GLY A 4 -40.45 5.98 -34.12
C GLY A 4 -38.96 6.30 -34.26
N LEU A 5 -38.59 7.37 -34.97
CA LEU A 5 -37.19 7.79 -35.09
C LEU A 5 -36.64 8.39 -33.78
N ILE A 6 -37.46 9.09 -33.00
CA ILE A 6 -37.05 9.69 -31.72
C ILE A 6 -36.84 8.59 -30.66
N SER A 7 -37.73 7.59 -30.62
CA SER A 7 -37.58 6.46 -29.70
C SER A 7 -36.35 5.59 -30.02
N LEU A 8 -36.02 5.42 -31.31
CA LEU A 8 -34.82 4.68 -31.71
C LEU A 8 -33.53 5.45 -31.35
N ALA A 9 -33.53 6.79 -31.49
CA ALA A 9 -32.41 7.63 -31.09
C ALA A 9 -32.16 7.62 -29.57
N LEU A 10 -33.21 7.58 -28.74
CA LEU A 10 -33.08 7.46 -27.28
C LEU A 10 -32.52 6.09 -26.85
N ILE A 11 -32.87 5.00 -27.54
CA ILE A 11 -32.38 3.64 -27.24
C ILE A 11 -30.89 3.52 -27.56
N VAL A 12 -30.44 4.08 -28.68
CA VAL A 12 -29.01 4.09 -29.06
C VAL A 12 -28.18 4.95 -28.09
N LEU A 13 -28.72 6.08 -27.63
CA LEU A 13 -28.04 6.94 -26.66
C LEU A 13 -27.87 6.24 -25.30
N SER A 14 -28.82 5.39 -24.90
CA SER A 14 -28.78 4.63 -23.63
C SER A 14 -27.75 3.49 -23.65
N ALA A 15 -27.53 2.86 -24.81
CA ALA A 15 -26.55 1.78 -24.97
C ALA A 15 -25.09 2.26 -24.91
N ALA A 16 -24.83 3.51 -25.31
CA ALA A 16 -23.49 4.10 -25.25
C ALA A 16 -23.04 4.43 -23.81
N VAL A 17 -23.97 4.57 -22.86
CA VAL A 17 -23.66 4.88 -21.45
C VAL A 17 -23.32 3.61 -20.64
N ALA A 18 -23.63 2.43 -21.17
CA ALA A 18 -23.43 1.14 -20.50
C ALA A 18 -22.13 0.44 -20.91
N SER A 19 -21.04 1.19 -21.12
CA SER A 19 -19.71 0.58 -21.25
C SER A 19 -19.24 0.15 -19.87
N ALA A 20 -19.47 -1.13 -19.52
CA ALA A 20 -18.80 -1.74 -18.39
C ALA A 20 -17.29 -1.69 -18.65
N ALA A 21 -16.53 -1.08 -17.74
CA ALA A 21 -15.07 -1.07 -17.83
C ALA A 21 -14.58 -2.51 -18.00
N ALA A 22 -13.73 -2.75 -19.00
CA ALA A 22 -13.08 -4.04 -19.17
C ALA A 22 -12.38 -4.42 -17.85
N PRO A 23 -12.40 -5.71 -17.45
CA PRO A 23 -11.79 -6.12 -16.19
C PRO A 23 -10.32 -5.70 -16.17
N LEU A 24 -9.93 -4.97 -15.12
CA LEU A 24 -8.54 -4.61 -14.88
C LEU A 24 -7.75 -5.90 -14.71
N LYS A 25 -6.90 -6.22 -15.70
CA LYS A 25 -5.95 -7.32 -15.59
C LYS A 25 -4.76 -6.83 -14.75
N VAL A 26 -4.70 -7.26 -13.50
CA VAL A 26 -3.58 -7.00 -12.59
C VAL A 26 -2.62 -8.19 -12.63
N GLU A 27 -1.33 -7.92 -12.74
CA GLU A 27 -0.28 -8.92 -12.71
C GLU A 27 0.69 -8.60 -11.55
N LEU A 28 1.04 -9.63 -10.77
CA LEU A 28 2.09 -9.51 -9.76
C LEU A 28 3.44 -9.51 -10.47
N LEU A 29 4.04 -8.33 -10.58
CA LEU A 29 5.33 -8.18 -11.26
C LEU A 29 6.49 -8.72 -10.41
N GLU A 30 6.46 -8.48 -9.09
CA GLU A 30 7.59 -8.80 -8.23
C GLU A 30 7.21 -8.86 -6.73
N VAL A 31 7.95 -9.65 -5.97
CA VAL A 31 7.99 -9.61 -4.50
C VAL A 31 9.45 -9.56 -4.05
N LYS A 32 9.82 -8.54 -3.28
CA LYS A 32 11.15 -8.37 -2.70
C LYS A 32 11.07 -8.30 -1.18
N LYS A 33 11.99 -9.00 -0.51
CA LYS A 33 12.21 -8.85 0.92
C LYS A 33 13.04 -7.59 1.16
N ILE A 34 12.54 -6.68 2.00
CA ILE A 34 13.21 -5.41 2.31
C ILE A 34 13.83 -5.37 3.72
N TRP A 35 13.45 -6.31 4.60
CA TRP A 35 13.94 -6.39 5.98
C TRP A 35 13.70 -7.76 6.61
N ASP A 36 14.60 -8.20 7.50
CA ASP A 36 14.50 -9.45 8.27
C ASP A 36 15.33 -9.48 9.56
N GLN A 37 15.61 -8.31 10.15
CA GLN A 37 16.55 -8.22 11.28
C GLN A 37 15.93 -8.54 12.65
N ALA A 38 14.60 -8.56 12.77
CA ALA A 38 13.91 -8.98 13.99
C ALA A 38 12.97 -10.19 13.75
N PRO A 39 12.69 -11.01 14.78
CA PRO A 39 11.80 -12.16 14.67
C PRO A 39 10.36 -11.82 14.25
N HIS A 40 9.86 -10.63 14.63
CA HIS A 40 8.53 -10.17 14.28
C HIS A 40 8.57 -8.73 13.76
N ASN A 41 8.37 -8.57 12.45
CA ASN A 41 8.25 -7.28 11.77
C ASN A 41 6.82 -7.17 11.22
N ALA A 42 6.04 -6.18 11.67
CA ALA A 42 4.63 -6.05 11.28
C ALA A 42 4.13 -4.61 11.46
N PHE A 43 2.85 -4.39 11.17
CA PHE A 43 2.18 -3.11 11.31
C PHE A 43 2.84 -2.03 10.43
N THR A 44 2.99 -2.35 9.15
CA THR A 44 3.71 -1.54 8.16
C THR A 44 2.87 -0.39 7.66
N ASP A 45 3.50 0.77 7.53
CA ASP A 45 3.05 1.89 6.71
C ASP A 45 4.12 2.24 5.67
N LEU A 46 3.71 2.83 4.54
CA LEU A 46 4.57 3.19 3.43
C LEU A 46 4.12 4.50 2.82
N VAL A 47 5.02 5.49 2.84
CA VAL A 47 4.78 6.80 2.24
C VAL A 47 5.91 7.18 1.29
N ARG A 48 5.60 7.98 0.27
CA ARG A 48 6.60 8.63 -0.56
C ARG A 48 6.67 10.12 -0.22
N TRP A 49 7.86 10.60 0.15
CA TRP A 49 8.10 11.99 0.49
C TRP A 49 9.47 12.43 -0.01
N ASN A 50 9.53 13.63 -0.61
CA ASN A 50 10.77 14.22 -1.12
C ASN A 50 11.62 13.23 -1.96
N GLU A 51 11.00 12.63 -2.97
CA GLU A 51 11.61 11.62 -3.87
C GLU A 51 12.06 10.30 -3.24
N HIS A 52 11.71 10.02 -1.98
CA HIS A 52 12.08 8.77 -1.30
C HIS A 52 10.84 8.04 -0.77
N PHE A 53 10.91 6.71 -0.77
CA PHE A 53 10.04 5.85 0.01
C PHE A 53 10.51 5.81 1.45
N TYR A 54 9.57 5.87 2.37
CA TYR A 54 9.77 5.63 3.79
C TYR A 54 8.81 4.52 4.23
N CYS A 55 9.37 3.41 4.70
CA CYS A 55 8.60 2.32 5.26
C CYS A 55 8.81 2.30 6.78
N ALA A 56 7.74 2.56 7.53
CA ALA A 56 7.74 2.47 8.98
C ALA A 56 7.03 1.19 9.41
N PHE A 57 7.57 0.50 10.40
CA PHE A 57 6.94 -0.69 10.96
C PHE A 57 7.45 -0.96 12.37
N ARG A 58 6.73 -1.81 13.10
CA ARG A 58 7.17 -2.30 14.41
C ARG A 58 8.04 -3.54 14.23
N GLU A 59 9.20 -3.56 14.86
CA GLU A 59 10.04 -4.75 15.03
C GLU A 59 10.13 -5.16 16.51
N GLY A 60 10.13 -6.47 16.78
CA GLY A 60 10.23 -7.02 18.14
C GLY A 60 10.35 -8.55 18.17
N ARG A 61 10.37 -9.15 19.35
CA ARG A 61 10.52 -10.61 19.51
C ARG A 61 9.25 -11.41 19.17
N GLY A 62 8.08 -10.79 19.20
CA GLY A 62 6.81 -11.47 18.92
C GLY A 62 5.67 -10.49 18.63
N HIS A 63 4.47 -11.05 18.42
CA HIS A 63 3.25 -10.27 18.13
C HIS A 63 2.88 -9.32 19.28
N VAL A 64 3.12 -9.76 20.52
CA VAL A 64 3.05 -8.95 21.75
C VAL A 64 4.38 -9.14 22.47
N SER A 65 5.10 -8.06 22.76
CA SER A 65 6.37 -8.14 23.49
C SER A 65 6.73 -6.81 24.13
N THR A 66 7.49 -6.81 25.23
CA THR A 66 7.85 -5.58 25.96
C THR A 66 8.95 -4.75 25.32
N ASP A 67 9.40 -5.14 24.12
CA ASP A 67 10.57 -4.61 23.43
C ASP A 67 10.26 -4.16 22.00
N GLY A 68 8.98 -3.90 21.69
CA GLY A 68 8.59 -3.42 20.37
C GLY A 68 9.09 -2.02 20.09
N ARG A 69 9.76 -1.85 18.95
CA ARG A 69 10.39 -0.60 18.49
C ARG A 69 9.88 -0.24 17.12
N ILE A 70 9.85 1.05 16.81
CA ILE A 70 9.51 1.51 15.45
C ILE A 70 10.79 1.62 14.64
N ARG A 71 10.86 0.83 13.57
CA ARG A 71 11.90 0.90 12.53
C ARG A 71 11.41 1.79 11.40
N VAL A 72 12.30 2.64 10.89
CA VAL A 72 12.05 3.39 9.64
C VAL A 72 13.13 3.04 8.64
N LEU A 73 12.70 2.51 7.49
CA LEU A 73 13.55 2.28 6.33
C LEU A 73 13.31 3.37 5.29
N ARG A 74 14.34 3.68 4.52
CA ARG A 74 14.31 4.61 3.40
C ARG A 74 14.86 3.94 2.14
N SER A 75 14.23 4.22 1.02
CA SER A 75 14.70 3.83 -0.31
C SER A 75 14.40 4.94 -1.32
N ARG A 76 15.23 5.09 -2.36
CA ARG A 76 14.95 5.99 -3.48
C ARG A 76 14.25 5.27 -4.64
N ASP A 77 14.55 3.99 -4.81
CA ASP A 77 14.20 3.16 -5.97
C ASP A 77 13.24 2.01 -5.63
N ALA A 78 12.89 1.83 -4.36
CA ALA A 78 12.17 0.68 -3.82
C ALA A 78 12.93 -0.67 -3.93
N ASP A 79 14.19 -0.64 -4.35
CA ASP A 79 15.06 -1.82 -4.48
C ASP A 79 16.07 -1.88 -3.33
N THR A 80 16.79 -0.78 -3.11
CA THR A 80 17.82 -0.70 -2.08
C THR A 80 17.25 0.02 -0.85
N TRP A 81 17.22 -0.67 0.28
CA TRP A 81 16.66 -0.16 1.52
C TRP A 81 17.75 0.05 2.57
N SER A 82 17.64 1.15 3.31
CA SER A 82 18.54 1.48 4.41
C SER A 82 17.73 1.88 5.64
N SER A 83 18.18 1.47 6.83
CA SER A 83 17.58 1.95 8.06
C SER A 83 17.95 3.41 8.31
N THR A 84 16.97 4.27 8.49
CA THR A 84 17.15 5.69 8.81
C THR A 84 16.68 6.08 10.21
N GLY A 85 15.97 5.19 10.91
CA GLY A 85 15.48 5.45 12.26
C GLY A 85 15.17 4.17 13.03
N LEU A 86 15.42 4.21 14.34
CA LEU A 86 14.97 3.24 15.31
C LEU A 86 14.48 4.01 16.55
N ILE A 87 13.16 4.03 16.74
CA ILE A 87 12.54 4.66 17.90
C ILE A 87 12.25 3.57 18.92
N ALA A 88 12.74 3.78 20.14
CA ALA A 88 12.57 2.87 21.25
C ALA A 88 12.30 3.66 22.53
N LEU A 89 11.55 3.05 23.44
CA LEU A 89 11.32 3.56 24.78
C LEU A 89 11.51 2.40 25.76
N ASP A 90 12.45 2.54 26.69
CA ASP A 90 12.82 1.47 27.61
C ASP A 90 11.63 1.04 28.47
N GLY A 91 11.31 -0.25 28.43
CA GLY A 91 10.20 -0.84 29.18
C GLY A 91 8.84 -0.75 28.50
N TYR A 92 8.75 -0.21 27.27
CA TYR A 92 7.49 -0.04 26.55
C TYR A 92 7.50 -0.75 25.18
N ASP A 93 6.32 -1.25 24.78
CA ASP A 93 6.03 -1.68 23.41
C ASP A 93 5.41 -0.51 22.64
N LEU A 94 6.10 -0.02 21.61
CA LEU A 94 5.62 1.09 20.78
C LEU A 94 4.65 0.65 19.66
N ARG A 95 3.91 -0.44 19.86
CA ARG A 95 2.97 -0.97 18.86
C ARG A 95 1.84 0.00 18.50
N ASP A 96 1.34 0.75 19.48
CA ASP A 96 0.12 1.57 19.36
C ASP A 96 0.45 3.09 19.35
N ALA A 97 1.70 3.44 19.04
CA ALA A 97 2.19 4.83 19.01
C ALA A 97 1.71 5.62 17.80
#